data_AF-A0A968CKJ0-F1
#
_entry.id   AF-A0A968CKJ0-F1
#
_cell.length_a   1.000
_cell.length_b   1.000
_cell.length_c   1.000
_cell.angle_alpha   90.00
_cell.angle_beta   90.00
_cell.angle_gamma   90.00
#
_symmetry.space_group_name_H-M   'P 1'
#
loop_
_entity.id
_entity.type
_entity.pdbx_description
1 polymer ?
#
loop_
_entity_poly.entity_id
_entity_poly.type
_entity_poly.pdbx_seq_one_letter_code
_entity_poly.pdbx_strand_id
1 'polypeptide(L)'
;MPIECVTVMAHDMVSLLYPAAFNVDSYVEWVLHRDHRPTYGYHRRVLQILQSGGVRGRWQLKTPHHGLAVETIASVHPTARFIWTHREPSVCVASTASTVRHLSGTFSDADRRRQQGALWTRVLAEMLGRTQTARDRLGDDRFVDVSYTDLVADPVGTVTRLAADLGESVGPDLAAVLHAHAAEHRQHRHGRHEYDFGEFGLEREALDERFSDYRARYL
;
A
#
# COMPACT_ATOMS: atom_id res chain seq x y z
N MET A 1 -13.10 12.28 0.82
CA MET A 1 -12.55 10.98 0.38
C MET A 1 -11.17 10.82 1.00
N PRO A 2 -10.81 9.65 1.55
CA PRO A 2 -9.44 9.39 2.04
C PRO A 2 -8.41 9.57 0.91
N ILE A 3 -7.23 10.12 1.25
CA ILE A 3 -6.09 10.26 0.33
C ILE A 3 -4.86 9.57 0.91
N GLU A 4 -3.89 9.24 0.06
CA GLU A 4 -2.67 8.53 0.47
C GLU A 4 -1.62 9.44 1.12
N CYS A 5 -0.89 8.90 2.08
CA CYS A 5 0.19 9.61 2.79
C CYS A 5 1.35 10.03 1.87
N VAL A 6 1.55 9.37 0.72
CA VAL A 6 2.56 9.76 -0.29
C VAL A 6 2.39 11.18 -0.78
N THR A 7 1.19 11.76 -0.70
CA THR A 7 0.95 13.17 -1.03
C THR A 7 1.55 14.12 0.00
N VAL A 8 1.40 13.80 1.30
CA VAL A 8 2.06 14.54 2.39
C VAL A 8 3.57 14.33 2.32
N MET A 9 4.02 13.08 2.15
CA MET A 9 5.45 12.74 2.09
C MET A 9 6.17 13.38 0.89
N ALA A 10 5.45 13.67 -0.20
CA ALA A 10 6.02 14.39 -1.34
C ALA A 10 6.53 15.79 -0.96
N HIS A 11 5.94 16.47 0.02
CA HIS A 11 6.45 17.77 0.46
C HIS A 11 7.86 17.71 1.09
N ASP A 12 8.33 16.52 1.47
CA ASP A 12 9.70 16.26 1.96
C ASP A 12 10.59 15.60 0.88
N MET A 13 10.11 15.50 -0.36
CA MET A 13 10.82 14.91 -1.51
C MET A 13 11.23 13.44 -1.33
N VAL A 14 10.61 12.69 -0.41
CA VAL A 14 10.81 11.23 -0.23
C VAL A 14 9.46 10.53 -0.41
N SER A 15 9.09 10.23 -1.64
CA SER A 15 7.76 9.70 -1.97
C SER A 15 7.78 8.87 -3.25
N LEU A 16 7.14 7.70 -3.21
CA LEU A 16 6.88 6.91 -4.42
C LEU A 16 5.86 7.57 -5.37
N LEU A 17 5.29 8.72 -5.01
CA LEU A 17 4.48 9.55 -5.91
C LEU A 17 5.28 9.98 -7.14
N TYR A 18 6.54 10.40 -6.97
CA TYR A 18 7.36 10.89 -8.08
C TYR A 18 7.63 9.84 -9.15
N PRO A 19 8.12 8.63 -8.84
CA PRO A 19 8.30 7.61 -9.87
C PRO A 19 6.99 7.04 -10.43
N ALA A 20 5.85 7.31 -9.79
CA ALA A 20 4.55 6.99 -10.37
C ALA A 20 4.11 8.02 -11.44
N ALA A 21 4.55 9.27 -11.33
CA ALA A 21 4.18 10.36 -12.22
C ALA A 21 5.27 10.74 -13.24
N PHE A 22 6.55 10.49 -12.93
CA PHE A 22 7.70 10.97 -13.68
C PHE A 22 8.72 9.85 -13.94
N ASN A 23 9.44 9.97 -15.05
CA ASN A 23 10.50 9.02 -15.44
C ASN A 23 11.81 9.33 -14.70
N VAL A 24 11.89 8.97 -13.42
CA VAL A 24 13.00 9.34 -12.51
C VAL A 24 13.66 8.11 -11.85
N ASP A 25 14.19 7.20 -12.66
CA ASP A 25 14.75 5.92 -12.19
C ASP A 25 15.84 6.10 -11.10
N SER A 26 16.74 7.09 -11.26
CA SER A 26 17.79 7.39 -10.27
C SER A 26 17.24 7.89 -8.93
N TYR A 27 16.09 8.59 -8.95
CA TYR A 27 15.40 9.00 -7.74
C TYR A 27 14.81 7.80 -7.00
N VAL A 28 14.36 6.76 -7.71
CA VAL A 28 13.89 5.53 -7.05
C VAL A 28 15.01 4.88 -6.26
N GLU A 29 16.20 4.71 -6.85
CA GLU A 29 17.37 4.20 -6.12
C GLU A 29 17.65 5.02 -4.88
N TRP A 30 17.61 6.35 -5.02
CA TRP A 30 17.84 7.25 -3.90
C TRP A 30 16.79 7.07 -2.80
N VAL A 31 15.49 7.02 -3.12
CA VAL A 31 14.40 6.82 -2.14
C VAL A 31 14.52 5.47 -1.43
N LEU A 32 14.84 4.40 -2.16
CA LEU A 32 14.97 3.07 -1.56
C LEU A 32 16.09 3.05 -0.51
N HIS A 33 17.19 3.77 -0.71
CA HIS A 33 18.35 3.74 0.20
C HIS A 33 18.40 4.92 1.19
N ARG A 34 17.50 5.89 1.05
CA ARG A 34 17.45 7.06 1.95
C ARG A 34 16.96 6.65 3.34
N ASP A 35 17.32 7.46 4.34
CA ASP A 35 16.69 7.41 5.65
C ASP A 35 15.30 8.07 5.61
N HIS A 36 14.25 7.32 5.95
CA HIS A 36 12.87 7.81 5.90
C HIS A 36 12.45 8.52 7.21
N ARG A 37 13.28 8.50 8.27
CA ARG A 37 12.94 9.11 9.58
C ARG A 37 12.59 10.60 9.48
N PRO A 38 13.32 11.46 8.74
CA PRO A 38 12.95 12.86 8.57
C PRO A 38 11.55 13.03 7.97
N THR A 39 11.23 12.24 6.94
CA THR A 39 9.95 12.27 6.24
C THR A 39 8.79 11.85 7.13
N TYR A 40 8.96 10.80 7.95
CA TYR A 40 7.95 10.42 8.92
C TYR A 40 7.83 11.40 10.09
N GLY A 41 8.93 12.09 10.45
CA GLY A 41 8.90 13.22 11.38
C GLY A 41 8.08 14.40 10.85
N TYR A 42 8.27 14.75 9.57
CA TYR A 42 7.45 15.75 8.87
C TYR A 42 5.98 15.31 8.79
N HIS A 43 5.73 14.08 8.35
CA HIS A 43 4.39 13.49 8.28
C HIS A 43 3.68 13.56 9.65
N ARG A 44 4.35 13.19 10.75
CA ARG A 44 3.80 13.33 12.11
C ARG A 44 3.42 14.77 12.44
N ARG A 45 4.25 15.75 12.07
CA ARG A 45 3.95 17.17 12.30
C ARG A 45 2.71 17.62 11.55
N VAL A 46 2.56 17.21 10.28
CA VAL A 46 1.36 17.50 9.49
C VAL A 46 0.11 16.92 10.15
N LEU A 47 0.17 15.65 10.61
CA LEU A 47 -0.94 15.04 11.33
C LEU A 47 -1.29 15.79 12.64
N GLN A 48 -0.29 16.27 13.38
CA GLN A 48 -0.52 17.07 14.60
C GLN A 48 -1.21 18.41 14.28
N ILE A 49 -0.85 19.07 13.17
CA ILE A 49 -1.51 20.29 12.72
C ILE A 49 -2.96 20.01 12.34
N LEU A 50 -3.23 18.93 11.59
CA LEU A 50 -4.60 18.55 11.24
C LEU A 50 -5.44 18.22 12.49
N GLN A 51 -4.82 17.65 13.52
CA GLN A 51 -5.47 17.39 14.81
C GLN A 51 -5.66 18.63 15.68
N SER A 52 -4.88 19.69 15.50
CA SER A 52 -4.90 20.86 16.39
C SER A 52 -6.23 21.61 16.37
N GLY A 53 -7.04 21.42 15.31
CA GLY A 53 -8.41 21.94 15.20
C GLY A 53 -9.44 21.23 16.07
N GLY A 54 -9.04 20.31 16.95
CA GLY A 54 -9.93 19.61 17.87
C GLY A 54 -10.48 18.27 17.35
N VAL A 55 -9.99 17.80 16.20
CA VAL A 55 -10.32 16.46 15.67
C VAL A 55 -9.84 15.40 16.67
N ARG A 56 -10.75 14.51 17.07
CA ARG A 56 -10.49 13.41 18.00
C ARG A 56 -10.51 12.08 17.25
N GLY A 57 -9.80 11.09 17.77
CA GLY A 57 -9.78 9.72 17.25
C GLY A 57 -8.39 9.21 16.90
N ARG A 58 -8.35 8.01 16.34
CA ARG A 58 -7.14 7.38 15.82
C ARG A 58 -6.97 7.70 14.34
N TRP A 59 -5.76 8.07 13.93
CA TRP A 59 -5.43 8.24 12.52
C TRP A 59 -5.49 6.89 11.80
N GLN A 60 -6.27 6.83 10.73
CA GLN A 60 -6.23 5.74 9.76
C GLN A 60 -5.49 6.25 8.53
N LEU A 61 -4.33 5.65 8.26
CA LEU A 61 -3.37 6.13 7.28
C LEU A 61 -3.10 5.03 6.26
N LYS A 62 -2.88 5.42 5.01
CA LYS A 62 -2.65 4.44 3.95
C LYS A 62 -1.70 4.97 2.89
N THR A 63 -0.71 4.15 2.56
CA THR A 63 -0.02 4.15 1.27
C THR A 63 0.82 2.88 1.17
N PRO A 64 0.97 2.28 -0.02
CA PRO A 64 1.95 1.22 -0.24
C PRO A 64 3.37 1.62 0.20
N HIS A 65 3.78 2.89 0.06
CA HIS A 65 5.12 3.36 0.48
C HIS A 65 5.47 2.95 1.91
N HIS A 66 4.49 2.85 2.81
CA HIS A 66 4.71 2.42 4.19
C HIS A 66 5.46 1.08 4.31
N GLY A 67 5.33 0.16 3.34
CA GLY A 67 6.08 -1.09 3.32
C GLY A 67 7.61 -0.92 3.23
N LEU A 68 8.10 0.23 2.74
CA LEU A 68 9.53 0.54 2.73
C LEU A 68 10.07 0.99 4.10
N ALA A 69 9.20 1.33 5.04
CA ALA A 69 9.54 2.14 6.20
C ALA A 69 8.81 1.73 7.49
N VAL A 70 8.38 0.47 7.60
CA VAL A 70 7.62 -0.06 8.73
C VAL A 70 8.34 0.17 10.07
N GLU A 71 9.65 -0.12 10.14
CA GLU A 71 10.44 0.13 11.36
C GLU A 71 10.53 1.63 11.68
N THR A 72 10.65 2.48 10.66
CA THR A 72 10.66 3.94 10.84
C THR A 72 9.33 4.42 11.39
N ILE A 73 8.21 3.93 10.84
CA ILE A 73 6.87 4.23 11.36
C ILE A 73 6.76 3.78 12.81
N ALA A 74 7.19 2.56 13.14
CA ALA A 74 7.17 2.05 14.50
C ALA A 74 8.01 2.90 15.46
N SER A 75 9.13 3.48 15.01
CA SER A 75 9.95 4.38 15.83
C SER A 75 9.29 5.75 16.06
N VAL A 76 8.62 6.31 15.05
CA VAL A 76 7.96 7.63 15.13
C VAL A 76 6.60 7.55 15.82
N HIS A 77 5.91 6.42 15.66
CA HIS A 77 4.62 6.08 16.22
C HIS A 77 4.70 4.72 16.94
N PRO A 78 5.20 4.68 18.18
CA PRO A 78 5.39 3.42 18.93
C PRO A 78 4.13 2.59 19.11
N THR A 79 2.96 3.23 19.10
CA THR A 79 1.64 2.59 19.24
C THR A 79 0.98 2.24 17.90
N ALA A 80 1.65 2.42 16.77
CA ALA A 80 1.09 2.08 15.46
C ALA A 80 0.79 0.58 15.35
N ARG A 81 -0.38 0.25 14.79
CA ARG A 81 -0.73 -1.09 14.31
C ARG A 81 -0.63 -1.10 12.79
N PHE A 82 -0.17 -2.21 12.22
CA PHE A 82 0.05 -2.36 10.79
C PHE A 82 -1.00 -3.30 10.20
N ILE A 83 -1.91 -2.74 9.41
CA ILE A 83 -2.86 -3.53 8.64
C ILE A 83 -2.17 -3.86 7.31
N TRP A 84 -1.76 -5.11 7.14
CA TRP A 84 -1.09 -5.55 5.93
C TRP A 84 -2.09 -6.26 5.02
N THR A 85 -2.38 -5.65 3.87
CA THR A 85 -3.25 -6.26 2.87
C THR A 85 -2.45 -7.18 1.95
N HIS A 86 -2.98 -8.38 1.71
CA HIS A 86 -2.34 -9.41 0.89
C HIS A 86 -3.12 -9.65 -0.41
N ARG A 87 -2.42 -9.66 -1.53
CA ARG A 87 -2.93 -9.99 -2.86
C ARG A 87 -1.79 -10.63 -3.65
N GLU A 88 -2.13 -11.46 -4.64
CA GLU A 88 -1.18 -12.06 -5.58
C GLU A 88 -0.16 -11.03 -6.09
N PRO A 89 1.14 -11.17 -5.75
CA PRO A 89 2.18 -10.20 -6.11
C PRO A 89 2.28 -9.96 -7.62
N SER A 90 2.15 -11.01 -8.43
CA SER A 90 2.17 -10.89 -9.90
C SER A 90 1.06 -9.97 -10.41
N VAL A 91 -0.14 -10.07 -9.84
CA VAL A 91 -1.26 -9.17 -10.14
C VAL A 91 -0.99 -7.75 -9.64
N CYS A 92 -0.39 -7.59 -8.46
CA CYS A 92 -0.02 -6.29 -7.93
C CYS A 92 0.98 -5.56 -8.84
N VAL A 93 2.03 -6.23 -9.29
CA VAL A 93 3.03 -5.64 -10.21
C VAL A 93 2.36 -5.15 -11.49
N ALA A 94 1.56 -6.01 -12.14
CA ALA A 94 0.90 -5.65 -13.39
C ALA A 94 -0.09 -4.48 -13.20
N SER A 95 -0.85 -4.49 -12.11
CA SER A 95 -1.76 -3.40 -11.73
C SER A 95 -1.02 -2.08 -11.50
N THR A 96 0.12 -2.13 -10.79
CA THR A 96 0.94 -0.95 -10.52
C THR A 96 1.55 -0.42 -11.79
N ALA A 97 2.11 -1.27 -12.65
CA ALA A 97 2.70 -0.86 -13.92
C ALA A 97 1.66 -0.19 -14.84
N SER A 98 0.45 -0.74 -14.93
CA SER A 98 -0.68 -0.14 -15.65
C SER A 98 -1.08 1.23 -15.09
N THR A 99 -1.19 1.35 -13.76
CA THR A 99 -1.51 2.62 -13.09
C THR A 99 -0.43 3.67 -13.34
N VAL A 100 0.84 3.28 -13.23
CA VAL A 100 1.99 4.18 -13.45
C VAL A 100 2.05 4.60 -14.91
N ARG A 101 1.77 3.71 -15.88
CA ARG A 101 1.69 4.08 -17.29
C ARG A 101 0.63 5.16 -17.52
N HIS A 102 -0.53 5.01 -16.91
CA HIS A 102 -1.60 6.01 -17.01
C HIS A 102 -1.20 7.37 -16.42
N LEU A 103 -0.62 7.37 -15.21
CA LEU A 103 -0.18 8.59 -14.52
C LEU A 103 0.98 9.28 -15.25
N SER A 104 2.04 8.53 -15.57
CA SER A 104 3.21 9.05 -16.29
C SER A 104 2.86 9.56 -17.69
N GLY A 105 1.87 8.94 -18.36
CA GLY A 105 1.34 9.38 -19.66
C GLY A 105 0.75 10.80 -19.67
N THR A 106 0.41 11.35 -18.50
CA THR A 106 -0.05 12.75 -18.39
C THR A 106 1.10 13.75 -18.58
N PHE A 107 2.33 13.34 -18.28
CA PHE A 107 3.51 14.21 -18.25
C PHE A 107 4.59 13.83 -19.27
N SER A 108 4.48 12.67 -19.91
CA SER A 108 5.43 12.19 -20.91
C SER A 108 4.76 11.22 -21.89
N ASP A 109 5.15 11.31 -23.16
CA ASP A 109 4.76 10.40 -24.24
C ASP A 109 5.70 9.20 -24.41
N ALA A 110 6.83 9.17 -23.67
CA ALA A 110 7.81 8.11 -23.76
C ALA A 110 7.21 6.72 -23.45
N ASP A 111 7.50 5.73 -24.29
CA ASP A 111 7.17 4.34 -23.97
C ASP A 111 8.21 3.75 -23.02
N ARG A 112 7.75 3.47 -21.80
CA ARG A 112 8.56 2.96 -20.69
C ARG A 112 7.99 1.68 -20.10
N ARG A 113 7.04 1.01 -20.76
CA ARG A 113 6.27 -0.11 -20.18
C ARG A 113 7.16 -1.22 -19.63
N ARG A 114 8.12 -1.70 -20.43
CA ARG A 114 9.04 -2.78 -20.00
C ARG A 114 9.88 -2.37 -18.80
N GLN A 115 10.38 -1.13 -18.80
CA GLN A 115 11.17 -0.63 -17.69
C GLN A 115 10.31 -0.37 -16.44
N GLN A 116 9.06 0.06 -16.59
CA GLN A 116 8.09 0.19 -15.51
C GLN A 116 7.79 -1.18 -14.90
N GLY A 117 7.57 -2.22 -15.71
CA GLY A 117 7.40 -3.60 -15.24
C GLY A 117 8.58 -4.06 -14.38
N ALA A 118 9.81 -3.91 -14.88
CA ALA A 118 11.02 -4.26 -14.15
C ALA A 118 11.21 -3.45 -12.86
N LEU A 119 10.99 -2.13 -12.93
CA LEU A 119 11.12 -1.21 -11.80
C LEU A 119 10.16 -1.58 -10.67
N TRP A 120 8.86 -1.72 -10.97
CA TRP A 120 7.84 -1.96 -9.96
C TRP A 120 7.86 -3.38 -9.42
N THR A 121 8.35 -4.36 -10.20
CA THR A 121 8.68 -5.70 -9.67
C THR A 121 9.72 -5.61 -8.56
N ARG A 122 10.78 -4.82 -8.77
CA ARG A 122 11.86 -4.65 -7.81
C ARG A 122 11.42 -3.84 -6.59
N VAL A 123 10.68 -2.75 -6.79
CA VAL A 123 10.12 -1.94 -5.68
C VAL A 123 9.19 -2.78 -4.81
N LEU A 124 8.32 -3.61 -5.41
CA LEU A 124 7.46 -4.50 -4.65
C LEU A 124 8.29 -5.53 -3.85
N ALA A 125 9.30 -6.15 -4.46
CA ALA A 125 10.18 -7.09 -3.76
C ALA A 125 10.86 -6.45 -2.54
N GLU A 126 11.35 -5.21 -2.69
CA GLU A 126 11.95 -4.45 -1.59
C GLU A 126 10.94 -4.15 -0.47
N MET A 127 9.74 -3.71 -0.83
CA MET A 127 8.67 -3.45 0.13
C MET A 127 8.27 -4.70 0.91
N LEU A 128 8.09 -5.82 0.23
CA LEU A 128 7.72 -7.09 0.87
C LEU A 128 8.84 -7.56 1.81
N GLY A 129 10.09 -7.58 1.34
CA GLY A 129 11.24 -8.00 2.14
C GLY A 129 11.47 -7.13 3.38
N ARG A 130 11.34 -5.80 3.26
CA ARG A 130 11.44 -4.88 4.41
C ARG A 130 10.29 -5.06 5.39
N THR A 131 9.07 -5.26 4.89
CA THR A 131 7.92 -5.47 5.77
C THR A 131 8.03 -6.79 6.52
N GLN A 132 8.47 -7.87 5.87
CA GLN A 132 8.74 -9.16 6.53
C GLN A 132 9.81 -9.02 7.61
N THR A 133 10.96 -8.40 7.27
CA THR A 133 12.05 -8.16 8.22
C THR A 133 11.58 -7.32 9.42
N ALA A 134 10.79 -6.29 9.17
CA ALA A 134 10.23 -5.44 10.22
C ALA A 134 9.26 -6.23 11.10
N ARG A 135 8.41 -7.10 10.53
CA ARG A 135 7.50 -7.97 11.29
C ARG A 135 8.25 -8.94 12.18
N ASP A 136 9.29 -9.60 11.65
CA ASP A 136 10.11 -10.53 12.41
C ASP A 136 10.81 -9.85 13.61
N ARG A 137 11.10 -8.55 13.52
CA ARG A 137 11.70 -7.75 14.61
C ARG A 137 10.69 -7.14 15.58
N LEU A 138 9.55 -6.67 15.07
CA LEU A 138 8.56 -5.91 15.82
C LEU A 138 7.53 -6.81 16.54
N GLY A 139 7.40 -8.06 16.12
CA GLY A 139 6.41 -8.99 16.67
C GLY A 139 5.12 -9.02 15.85
N ASP A 140 4.50 -10.20 15.83
CA ASP A 140 3.29 -10.49 15.07
C ASP A 140 2.06 -9.72 15.57
N ASP A 141 2.01 -9.45 16.88
CA ASP A 141 0.95 -8.74 17.58
C ASP A 141 0.71 -7.32 17.04
N ARG A 142 1.74 -6.72 16.43
CA ARG A 142 1.63 -5.39 15.82
C ARG A 142 1.00 -5.39 14.44
N PHE A 143 0.85 -6.55 13.81
CA PHE A 143 0.32 -6.71 12.47
C PHE A 143 -1.07 -7.33 12.50
N VAL A 144 -1.89 -6.97 11.51
CA VAL A 144 -3.15 -7.65 11.21
C VAL A 144 -3.18 -7.88 9.71
N ASP A 145 -3.28 -9.13 9.31
CA ASP A 145 -3.26 -9.54 7.91
C ASP A 145 -4.68 -9.50 7.33
N VAL A 146 -4.82 -8.91 6.15
CA VAL A 146 -6.11 -8.80 5.46
C VAL A 146 -5.98 -9.35 4.04
N SER A 147 -6.55 -10.52 3.82
CA SER A 147 -6.64 -11.12 2.48
C SER A 147 -7.53 -10.27 1.57
N TYR A 148 -7.03 -9.95 0.38
CA TYR A 148 -7.83 -9.32 -0.66
C TYR A 148 -9.05 -10.17 -0.98
N THR A 149 -8.86 -11.48 -1.19
CA THR A 149 -9.94 -12.42 -1.55
C THR A 149 -11.07 -12.41 -0.52
N ASP A 150 -10.73 -12.41 0.77
CA ASP A 150 -11.72 -12.38 1.85
C ASP A 150 -12.45 -11.03 1.91
N LEU A 151 -11.70 -9.93 1.76
CA LEU A 151 -12.26 -8.58 1.75
C LEU A 151 -13.23 -8.38 0.57
N VAL A 152 -12.94 -8.96 -0.59
CA VAL A 152 -13.82 -8.95 -1.76
C VAL A 152 -15.10 -9.74 -1.50
N ALA A 153 -14.95 -10.95 -0.96
CA ALA A 153 -16.04 -11.90 -0.77
C ALA A 153 -17.01 -11.45 0.33
N ASP A 154 -16.47 -10.93 1.43
CA ASP A 154 -17.22 -10.47 2.60
C ASP A 154 -16.56 -9.21 3.21
N PRO A 155 -16.79 -8.02 2.64
CA PRO A 155 -16.18 -6.79 3.13
C PRO A 155 -16.62 -6.44 4.56
N VAL A 156 -17.89 -6.67 4.89
CA VAL A 156 -18.43 -6.31 6.21
C VAL A 156 -17.88 -7.23 7.30
N GLY A 157 -17.90 -8.55 7.07
CA GLY A 157 -17.32 -9.48 8.05
C GLY A 157 -15.81 -9.33 8.16
N THR A 158 -15.11 -9.06 7.06
CA THR A 158 -13.65 -8.80 7.10
C THR A 158 -13.31 -7.55 7.91
N VAL A 159 -14.01 -6.43 7.70
CA VAL A 159 -13.80 -5.20 8.50
C VAL A 159 -14.21 -5.42 9.97
N THR A 160 -15.23 -6.24 10.23
CA THR A 160 -15.64 -6.56 11.60
C THR A 160 -14.58 -7.35 12.36
N ARG A 161 -13.96 -8.35 11.72
CA ARG A 161 -12.83 -9.10 12.31
C ARG A 161 -11.62 -8.19 12.53
N LEU A 162 -11.26 -7.39 11.53
CA LEU A 162 -10.18 -6.40 11.62
C LEU A 162 -10.38 -5.44 12.81
N ALA A 163 -11.59 -4.92 13.00
CA ALA A 163 -11.90 -4.06 14.13
C ALA A 163 -11.67 -4.78 15.47
N ALA A 164 -12.12 -6.04 15.59
CA ALA A 164 -11.90 -6.85 16.79
C ALA A 164 -10.40 -7.08 17.08
N ASP A 165 -9.59 -7.38 16.06
CA ASP A 165 -8.12 -7.57 16.19
C ASP A 165 -7.37 -6.28 16.60
N LEU A 166 -7.98 -5.12 16.31
CA LEU A 166 -7.53 -3.80 16.76
C LEU A 166 -8.09 -3.42 18.14
N GLY A 167 -8.89 -4.28 18.77
CA GLY A 167 -9.55 -4.02 20.05
C GLY A 167 -10.68 -3.00 19.95
N GLU A 168 -11.28 -2.86 18.77
CA GLU A 168 -12.40 -1.96 18.49
C GLU A 168 -13.71 -2.73 18.36
N SER A 169 -14.80 -2.17 18.90
CA SER A 169 -16.14 -2.75 18.75
C SER A 169 -16.85 -2.16 17.54
N VAL A 170 -17.36 -3.01 16.64
CA VAL A 170 -18.28 -2.59 15.58
C VAL A 170 -19.69 -2.53 16.15
N GLY A 171 -20.13 -1.33 16.53
CA GLY A 171 -21.51 -1.09 16.95
C GLY A 171 -22.51 -1.18 15.78
N PRO A 172 -23.82 -1.21 16.07
CA PRO A 172 -24.87 -1.30 15.05
C PRO A 172 -24.78 -0.21 13.96
N ASP A 173 -24.41 1.00 14.35
CA ASP A 173 -24.29 2.14 13.44
C ASP A 173 -23.16 1.96 12.43
N LEU A 174 -21.99 1.47 12.87
CA LEU A 174 -20.88 1.19 11.97
C LEU A 174 -21.19 0.02 11.04
N ALA A 175 -21.86 -1.03 11.55
CA ALA A 175 -22.30 -2.15 10.72
C ALA A 175 -23.25 -1.69 9.60
N ALA A 176 -24.23 -0.82 9.92
CA ALA A 176 -25.15 -0.27 8.93
C ALA A 176 -24.41 0.56 7.86
N VAL A 177 -23.45 1.40 8.26
CA VAL A 177 -22.61 2.17 7.32
C VAL A 177 -21.79 1.24 6.41
N LEU A 178 -21.19 0.18 6.96
CA LEU A 178 -20.41 -0.79 6.19
C LEU A 178 -21.28 -1.54 5.18
N HIS A 179 -22.48 -1.97 5.57
CA HIS A 179 -23.43 -2.61 4.67
C HIS A 179 -23.90 -1.69 3.55
N ALA A 180 -24.23 -0.43 3.87
CA ALA A 180 -24.62 0.56 2.87
C ALA A 180 -23.49 0.81 1.86
N HIS A 181 -22.26 0.99 2.35
CA HIS A 181 -21.08 1.18 1.52
C HIS A 181 -20.80 -0.03 0.62
N ALA A 182 -20.86 -1.25 1.17
CA ALA A 182 -20.66 -2.48 0.40
C ALA A 182 -21.73 -2.68 -0.69
N ALA A 183 -22.98 -2.27 -0.43
CA ALA A 183 -24.06 -2.34 -1.41
C ALA A 183 -23.86 -1.33 -2.55
N GLU A 184 -23.41 -0.11 -2.25
CA GLU A 184 -23.17 0.96 -3.22
C GLU A 184 -21.91 0.73 -4.09
N HIS A 185 -20.89 0.09 -3.49
CA HIS A 185 -19.56 -0.08 -4.09
C HIS A 185 -19.21 -1.55 -4.36
N ARG A 186 -20.13 -2.28 -5.00
CA ARG A 186 -19.87 -3.67 -5.43
C ARG A 186 -18.62 -3.75 -6.32
N GLN A 187 -17.71 -4.66 -5.95
CA GLN A 187 -16.51 -4.91 -6.74
C GLN A 187 -16.88 -5.36 -8.17
N HIS A 188 -16.07 -4.93 -9.15
CA HIS A 188 -16.30 -5.12 -10.58
C HIS A 188 -17.50 -4.36 -11.17
N ARG A 189 -18.08 -3.39 -10.46
CA ARG A 189 -19.00 -2.41 -11.07
C ARG A 189 -18.42 -1.75 -12.33
N HIS A 190 -17.09 -1.66 -12.43
CA HIS A 190 -16.34 -1.13 -13.57
C HIS A 190 -15.60 -2.21 -14.40
N GLY A 191 -15.89 -3.50 -14.19
CA GLY A 191 -15.30 -4.63 -14.93
C GLY A 191 -14.20 -5.41 -14.18
N ARG A 192 -13.80 -6.55 -14.74
CA ARG A 192 -12.57 -7.28 -14.38
C ARG A 192 -11.46 -6.78 -15.30
N HIS A 193 -10.46 -6.12 -14.73
CA HIS A 193 -9.24 -5.82 -15.47
C HIS A 193 -8.40 -7.10 -15.53
N GLU A 194 -8.43 -7.77 -16.69
CA GLU A 194 -7.39 -8.71 -17.05
C GLU A 194 -6.14 -7.89 -17.43
N TYR A 195 -5.05 -8.13 -16.71
CA TYR A 195 -3.79 -7.44 -16.99
C TYR A 195 -3.01 -8.23 -18.03
N ASP A 196 -2.65 -7.57 -19.12
CA ASP A 196 -1.67 -8.10 -20.07
C ASP A 196 -0.26 -7.95 -19.45
N PHE A 197 0.27 -9.06 -18.96
CA PHE A 197 1.63 -9.10 -18.43
C PHE A 197 2.68 -8.78 -19.52
N GLY A 198 2.43 -9.24 -20.75
CA GLY A 198 3.31 -9.03 -21.88
C GLY A 198 3.47 -7.56 -22.27
N GLU A 199 2.43 -6.73 -22.08
CA GLU A 199 2.48 -5.28 -22.30
C GLU A 199 3.65 -4.63 -21.53
N PHE A 200 3.91 -5.10 -20.31
CA PHE A 200 4.96 -4.57 -19.43
C PHE A 200 6.24 -5.42 -19.43
N GLY A 201 6.38 -6.36 -20.37
CA GLY A 201 7.49 -7.30 -20.41
C GLY A 201 7.59 -8.18 -19.17
N LEU A 202 6.45 -8.47 -18.55
CA LEU A 202 6.35 -9.34 -17.38
C LEU A 202 5.96 -10.75 -17.83
N GLU A 203 6.44 -11.75 -17.09
CA GLU A 203 6.02 -13.14 -17.22
C GLU A 203 5.44 -13.57 -15.88
N ARG A 204 4.21 -14.09 -15.89
CA ARG A 204 3.48 -14.43 -14.67
C ARG A 204 4.23 -15.49 -13.87
N GLU A 205 4.69 -16.53 -14.54
CA GLU A 205 5.39 -17.67 -13.95
C GLU A 205 6.68 -17.22 -13.26
N ALA A 206 7.47 -16.35 -13.91
CA ALA A 206 8.69 -15.80 -13.33
C ALA A 206 8.42 -14.91 -12.09
N LEU A 207 7.33 -14.14 -12.10
CA LEU A 207 6.92 -13.37 -10.93
C LEU A 207 6.43 -14.28 -9.79
N ASP A 208 5.64 -15.30 -10.13
CA ASP A 208 5.09 -16.26 -9.17
C ASP A 208 6.19 -17.09 -8.50
N GLU A 209 7.27 -17.42 -9.22
CA GLU A 209 8.50 -18.02 -8.70
C GLU A 209 9.28 -17.04 -7.83
N ARG A 210 9.52 -15.80 -8.32
CA ARG A 210 10.23 -14.75 -7.58
C ARG A 210 9.61 -14.45 -6.21
N PHE A 211 8.28 -14.50 -6.12
CA PHE A 211 7.54 -14.22 -4.90
C PHE A 211 7.05 -15.49 -4.18
N SER A 212 7.57 -16.66 -4.52
CA SER A 212 7.13 -17.96 -3.97
C SER A 212 7.15 -18.00 -2.43
N ASP A 213 8.21 -17.51 -1.78
CA ASP A 213 8.31 -17.46 -0.31
C ASP A 213 7.22 -16.59 0.32
N TYR A 214 6.92 -15.43 -0.28
CA TYR A 214 5.84 -14.57 0.19
C TYR A 214 4.49 -15.24 0.00
N ARG A 215 4.27 -15.87 -1.16
CA ARG A 215 3.02 -16.57 -1.48
C ARG A 215 2.78 -17.69 -0.47
N ALA A 216 3.78 -18.54 -0.24
CA ALA A 216 3.68 -19.66 0.72
C ALA A 216 3.39 -19.20 2.17
N ARG A 217 3.84 -18.01 2.56
CA ARG A 217 3.63 -17.48 3.92
C ARG A 217 2.29 -16.76 4.10
N TYR A 218 1.74 -16.14 3.05
CA TYR A 218 0.64 -15.18 3.18
C TYR A 218 -0.58 -15.41 2.28
N LEU A 219 -0.51 -16.32 1.31
CA LEU A 219 -1.60 -16.66 0.38
C LEU A 219 -1.97 -18.14 0.49
#